data_AF-A0A6V7IAI3-F1
#
_entry.id   AF-A0A6V7IAI3-F1
#
_cell.length_a   1.000
_cell.length_b   1.000
_cell.length_c   1.000
_cell.angle_alpha   90.00
_cell.angle_beta   90.00
_cell.angle_gamma   90.00
#
_symmetry.space_group_name_H-M   'P 1'
#
loop_
_entity.id
_entity.type
_entity.pdbx_description
1 polymer ?
#
loop_
_entity_poly.entity_id
_entity_poly.type
_entity_poly.pdbx_seq_one_letter_code
_entity_poly.pdbx_strand_id
1 'polypeptide(L)'
;MPKRNRQRTHQIENRNDKCVFCETSEDNELKYGKIYEHEGIMTHYYCLLLSSNMQQKGNDDEGILGFLTIDILNELKRGKRLACSY
;
A
#
# COMPACT_ATOMS: atom_id res chain seq x y z
N MET A 1 -14.96 46.20 0.08
CA MET A 1 -15.51 45.28 1.11
C MET A 1 -16.55 44.41 0.41
N PRO A 2 -16.63 43.08 0.61
CA PRO A 2 -16.14 42.31 1.75
C PRO A 2 -14.95 41.38 1.42
N LYS A 3 -14.09 41.21 2.41
CA LYS A 3 -13.00 40.23 2.44
C LYS A 3 -13.60 38.86 2.77
N ARG A 4 -13.41 37.85 1.92
CA ARG A 4 -13.69 36.45 2.30
C ARG A 4 -12.39 35.81 2.79
N ASN A 5 -12.19 35.95 4.09
CA ASN A 5 -11.27 35.16 4.89
C ASN A 5 -12.00 33.87 5.28
N ARG A 6 -11.48 32.69 4.92
CA ARG A 6 -11.76 31.47 5.70
C ARG A 6 -10.70 30.38 5.47
N GLN A 7 -9.69 30.45 6.33
CA GLN A 7 -9.08 29.34 7.07
C GLN A 7 -8.53 28.17 6.24
N ARG A 8 -7.20 28.19 6.07
CA ARG A 8 -6.36 27.00 5.85
C ARG A 8 -6.63 26.00 6.97
N THR A 9 -7.42 24.97 6.70
CA THR A 9 -7.46 23.78 7.54
C THR A 9 -6.16 23.02 7.30
N HIS A 10 -5.29 22.96 8.30
CA HIS A 10 -4.21 21.99 8.37
C HIS A 10 -4.84 20.59 8.33
N GLN A 11 -4.84 19.97 7.14
CA GLN A 11 -5.20 18.57 6.99
C GLN A 11 -3.97 17.77 7.43
N ILE A 12 -4.09 17.10 8.57
CA ILE A 12 -3.15 16.08 9.04
C ILE A 12 -3.13 15.00 7.96
N GLU A 13 -1.97 14.73 7.38
CA GLU A 13 -1.81 13.85 6.21
C GLU A 13 -2.47 12.48 6.48
N ASN A 14 -3.42 12.13 5.62
CA ASN A 14 -4.18 10.88 5.68
C ASN A 14 -3.23 9.68 5.80
N ARG A 15 -3.48 8.81 6.79
CA ARG A 15 -3.02 7.43 6.71
C ARG A 15 -3.52 6.87 5.38
N ASN A 16 -2.62 6.27 4.61
CA ASN A 16 -2.94 5.80 3.27
C ASN A 16 -3.86 4.58 3.39
N ASP A 17 -5.18 4.81 3.40
CA ASP A 17 -6.23 3.77 3.49
C ASP A 17 -6.37 2.94 2.19
N LYS A 18 -5.29 2.86 1.41
CA LYS A 18 -5.26 2.23 0.09
C LYS A 18 -4.10 1.27 0.03
N CYS A 19 -4.31 0.17 -0.69
CA CYS A 19 -3.24 -0.76 -1.00
C CYS A 19 -2.12 -0.06 -1.79
N VAL A 20 -0.88 -0.20 -1.32
CA VAL A 20 0.30 0.43 -1.92
C VAL A 20 0.63 -0.06 -3.33
N PHE A 21 0.11 -1.21 -3.76
CA PHE A 21 0.37 -1.77 -5.10
C PHE A 21 -0.69 -1.42 -6.15
N CYS A 22 -1.97 -1.46 -5.79
CA CYS A 22 -3.08 -1.25 -6.72
C CYS A 22 -3.84 0.06 -6.51
N GLU A 23 -3.46 0.86 -5.50
CA GLU A 23 -3.99 2.19 -5.17
C GLU A 23 -5.51 2.24 -4.90
N THR A 24 -6.14 1.09 -4.68
CA THR A 24 -7.55 0.96 -4.29
C THR A 24 -7.72 0.67 -2.80
N SER A 25 -8.82 1.18 -2.24
CA SER A 25 -9.30 0.90 -0.88
C SER A 25 -10.43 -0.13 -0.88
N GLU A 26 -10.66 -0.84 -1.99
CA GLU A 26 -11.69 -1.88 -2.10
C GLU A 26 -11.35 -3.05 -1.16
N ASP A 27 -12.19 -3.28 -0.16
CA ASP A 27 -12.07 -4.42 0.76
C ASP A 27 -12.93 -5.58 0.23
N ASN A 28 -12.34 -6.34 -0.69
CA ASN A 28 -12.92 -7.55 -1.24
C ASN A 28 -11.94 -8.71 -1.06
N GLU A 29 -12.06 -9.39 0.07
CA GLU A 29 -11.16 -10.49 0.46
C GLU A 29 -11.14 -11.63 -0.56
N LEU A 30 -12.24 -11.92 -1.25
CA LEU A 30 -12.28 -12.95 -2.28
C LEU A 30 -11.43 -12.56 -3.52
N LYS A 31 -11.45 -11.28 -3.89
CA LYS A 31 -10.81 -10.77 -5.12
C LYS A 31 -9.35 -10.37 -4.90
N TYR A 32 -9.05 -9.76 -3.77
CA TYR A 32 -7.73 -9.19 -3.47
C TYR A 32 -7.01 -9.88 -2.30
N GLY A 33 -7.70 -10.77 -1.58
CA GLY A 33 -7.21 -11.32 -0.33
C GLY A 33 -7.36 -10.32 0.82
N LYS A 34 -7.08 -10.81 2.03
CA LYS A 34 -7.17 -10.00 3.25
C LYS A 34 -6.24 -8.79 3.19
N ILE A 35 -6.69 -7.67 3.74
CA ILE A 35 -5.86 -6.47 3.90
C ILE A 35 -4.94 -6.65 5.11
N TYR A 36 -3.66 -6.33 4.93
CA TYR A 36 -2.65 -6.29 5.97
C TYR A 36 -2.14 -4.86 6.14
N GLU A 37 -1.93 -4.46 7.39
CA GLU A 37 -1.24 -3.22 7.76
C GLU A 37 -0.04 -3.57 8.62
N HIS A 38 1.15 -3.17 8.17
CA HIS A 38 2.40 -3.39 8.90
C HIS A 38 3.34 -2.21 8.65
N GLU A 39 3.88 -1.59 9.71
CA GLU A 39 4.82 -0.46 9.60
C GLU A 39 4.34 0.69 8.66
N GLY A 40 3.03 0.97 8.65
CA GLY A 40 2.43 1.98 7.79
C GLY A 40 2.26 1.57 6.32
N ILE A 41 2.54 0.31 5.97
CA ILE A 41 2.22 -0.29 4.68
C ILE A 41 0.87 -0.96 4.79
N MET A 42 -0.12 -0.42 4.08
CA MET A 42 -1.40 -1.08 3.84
C MET A 42 -1.36 -1.78 2.48
N THR A 43 -1.68 -3.07 2.43
CA THR A 43 -1.68 -3.84 1.18
C THR A 43 -2.67 -4.99 1.23
N HIS A 44 -3.24 -5.31 0.07
CA HIS A 44 -3.92 -6.58 -0.13
C HIS A 44 -2.92 -7.74 -0.17
N TYR A 45 -3.30 -8.89 0.36
CA TYR A 45 -2.45 -10.07 0.38
C TYR A 45 -2.14 -10.58 -1.03
N TYR A 46 -3.11 -10.63 -1.94
CA TYR A 46 -2.87 -11.09 -3.31
C TYR A 46 -2.02 -10.09 -4.11
N CYS A 47 -2.06 -8.80 -3.78
CA CYS A 47 -1.15 -7.83 -4.40
C CYS A 47 0.31 -8.09 -4.03
N LEU A 48 0.61 -8.47 -2.79
CA LEU A 48 1.94 -8.93 -2.39
C LEU A 48 2.33 -10.21 -3.15
N LEU A 49 1.44 -11.22 -3.10
CA LEU A 49 1.70 -12.55 -3.65
C LEU A 49 1.94 -12.53 -5.17
N LEU A 50 1.24 -11.67 -5.90
CA LEU A 50 1.29 -11.59 -7.37
C LEU A 50 2.28 -10.54 -7.88
N SER A 51 2.98 -9.84 -7.00
CA SER A 51 3.97 -8.84 -7.39
C SER A 51 5.23 -9.53 -7.93
N SER A 52 5.71 -9.09 -9.10
CA SER A 52 6.58 -9.92 -9.96
C SER A 52 7.95 -10.25 -9.36
N ASN A 53 8.54 -9.37 -8.56
CA ASN A 53 9.83 -9.63 -7.90
C ASN A 53 9.69 -9.75 -6.38
N MET A 54 8.48 -10.05 -5.89
CA MET A 54 8.25 -10.23 -4.47
C MET A 54 8.70 -11.61 -4.00
N GLN A 55 9.39 -11.68 -2.86
CA GLN A 55 9.87 -12.92 -2.25
C GLN A 55 9.52 -12.94 -0.77
N GLN A 56 9.04 -14.07 -0.27
CA GLN A 56 8.90 -14.34 1.16
C GLN A 56 10.25 -14.87 1.67
N LYS A 57 11.02 -14.00 2.33
CA LYS A 57 12.34 -14.34 2.88
C LYS A 57 12.34 -14.42 4.41
N GLY A 58 11.35 -13.81 5.05
CA GLY A 58 11.19 -13.85 6.50
C GLY A 58 10.44 -15.09 6.95
N ASN A 59 10.39 -15.28 8.26
CA ASN A 59 9.50 -16.25 8.90
C ASN A 59 8.05 -15.74 8.93
N ASP A 60 7.09 -16.62 9.22
CA ASP A 60 5.66 -16.27 9.25
C ASP A 60 5.32 -15.16 10.26
N ASP A 61 6.13 -14.97 11.30
CA ASP A 61 6.01 -13.94 12.33
C ASP A 61 6.75 -12.63 12.00
N GLU A 62 7.47 -12.58 10.88
CA GLU A 62 8.20 -11.41 10.41
C GLU A 62 7.45 -10.68 9.28
N GLY A 63 7.39 -9.35 9.36
CA GLY A 63 6.77 -8.52 8.34
C GLY A 63 5.28 -8.83 8.14
N ILE A 64 4.86 -8.96 6.88
CA ILE A 64 3.53 -9.43 6.52
C ILE A 64 3.65 -10.90 6.09
N LEU A 65 3.43 -11.86 6.99
CA LEU A 65 3.49 -13.30 6.65
C LEU A 65 4.80 -13.69 5.91
N GLY A 66 5.95 -13.26 6.42
CA GLY A 66 7.26 -13.51 5.82
C GLY A 66 7.64 -12.58 4.66
N PHE A 67 6.75 -11.68 4.22
CA PHE A 67 7.11 -10.56 3.35
C PHE A 67 7.74 -9.42 4.16
N LEU A 68 9.05 -9.28 4.03
CA LEU A 68 9.81 -8.25 4.76
C LEU A 68 9.51 -6.85 4.21
N THR A 69 9.33 -5.88 5.10
CA THR A 69 9.06 -4.46 4.75
C THR A 69 10.07 -3.93 3.73
N ILE A 70 11.35 -4.26 3.87
CA ILE A 70 12.41 -3.82 2.96
C ILE A 70 12.19 -4.31 1.53
N ASP A 71 11.79 -5.57 1.35
CA ASP A 71 11.55 -6.14 0.04
C ASP A 71 10.28 -5.53 -0.59
N ILE A 72 9.23 -5.28 0.22
CA ILE A 72 8.01 -4.59 -0.22
C ILE A 72 8.34 -3.19 -0.75
N LEU A 73 9.10 -2.41 0.02
CA LEU A 73 9.49 -1.04 -0.38
C LEU A 73 10.36 -1.03 -1.64
N ASN A 74 11.23 -2.02 -1.81
CA ASN A 74 12.04 -2.16 -3.02
C ASN A 74 11.16 -2.49 -4.23
N GLU A 75 10.16 -3.35 -4.05
CA GLU A 75 9.25 -3.72 -5.13
C GLU A 75 8.34 -2.57 -5.54
N LEU A 76 7.88 -1.75 -4.59
CA LEU A 76 7.16 -0.52 -4.89
C LEU A 76 8.02 0.46 -5.70
N LYS A 77 9.30 0.63 -5.34
CA LYS A 77 10.23 1.48 -6.11
C LYS A 77 10.44 0.96 -7.53
N ARG A 78 10.49 -0.36 -7.72
CA ARG A 78 10.60 -0.99 -9.04
C ARG A 78 9.31 -0.80 -9.84
N GLY A 79 8.16 -1.11 -9.25
CA GLY A 79 6.83 -1.03 -9.86
C GLY A 79 6.49 0.37 -10.38
N LYS A 80 6.89 1.43 -9.66
CA LYS A 80 6.74 2.83 -10.09
C LYS A 80 7.43 3.17 -11.42
N ARG A 81 8.35 2.33 -11.90
CA ARG A 81 9.07 2.51 -13.17
C ARG A 81 8.42 1.73 -14.31
N LEU A 82 7.39 0.94 -14.03
CA LEU A 82 6.65 0.14 -15.00
C LEU A 82 5.36 0.86 -15.38
N ALA A 83 4.95 0.72 -16.63
CA ALA A 83 3.62 1.11 -17.07
C ALA A 83 2.68 -0.09 -16.91
N CYS A 84 1.50 0.13 -16.34
CA CYS A 84 0.43 -0.85 -16.38
C CYS A 84 -0.10 -0.96 -17.81
N SER A 85 -0.31 -2.19 -18.30
CA SER A 85 -0.73 -2.45 -19.69
C SER A 85 -2.24 -2.62 -19.86
N TYR A 86 -3.01 -2.55 -18.76
CA TYR A 86 -4.46 -2.80 -18.72
C TYR A 86 -5.16 -1.85 -17.77
#